data_AF-A0A1F2JMM8-F1
#
_entry.id   AF-A0A1F2JMM8-F1
#
_cell.length_a   1.000
_cell.length_b   1.000
_cell.length_c   1.000
_cell.angle_alpha   90.00
_cell.angle_beta   90.00
_cell.angle_gamma   90.00
#
_symmetry.space_group_name_H-M   'P 1'
#
loop_
_entity.id
_entity.type
_entity.pdbx_description
1 polymer ?
#
loop_
_entity_poly.entity_id
_entity_poly.type
_entity_poly.pdbx_seq_one_letter_code
_entity_poly.pdbx_strand_id
1 'polypeptide(L)'
;MVIFETHHSGYDPVKNVQNFWEQYPLSAIQDYIVALQPETSDKENLKGNSQLSEFSVELLRVLIAYFMIHMTQLDLGKVSISLEVNKETIDTSKAISDFFNRVSSSNPNP
;
A
#
# COMPACT_ATOMS: atom_id res chain seq x y z
N MET A 1 -17.55 15.42 0.29
CA MET A 1 -17.37 14.20 1.11
C MET A 1 -17.21 13.05 0.14
N VAL A 2 -16.17 12.22 0.31
CA VAL A 2 -15.76 11.18 -0.65
C VAL A 2 -16.91 10.29 -1.15
N ILE A 3 -17.89 10.01 -0.31
CA ILE A 3 -19.06 9.20 -0.64
C ILE A 3 -19.98 9.88 -1.68
N PHE A 4 -20.05 11.21 -1.73
CA PHE A 4 -20.84 11.91 -2.77
C PHE A 4 -20.14 11.95 -4.13
N GLU A 5 -18.81 11.82 -4.14
CA GLU A 5 -18.01 11.81 -5.36
C GLU A 5 -18.30 10.55 -6.19
N THR A 6 -18.65 9.42 -5.55
CA THR A 6 -18.96 8.15 -6.24
C THR A 6 -20.20 8.22 -7.13
N HIS A 7 -21.11 9.15 -6.86
CA HIS A 7 -22.35 9.34 -7.61
C HIS A 7 -22.23 10.37 -8.75
N HIS A 8 -21.06 11.00 -8.92
CA HIS A 8 -20.82 11.89 -10.04
C HIS A 8 -20.60 11.12 -11.34
N SER A 9 -21.14 11.64 -12.45
CA SER A 9 -21.09 11.00 -13.79
C SER A 9 -19.68 10.76 -14.35
N GLY A 10 -18.64 11.34 -13.72
CA GLY A 10 -17.24 11.15 -14.10
C GLY A 10 -16.40 10.38 -13.08
N TYR A 11 -17.02 9.74 -12.08
CA TYR A 11 -16.29 8.97 -11.09
C TYR A 11 -15.71 7.69 -11.71
N ASP A 12 -14.39 7.60 -11.73
CA ASP A 12 -13.65 6.44 -12.22
C ASP A 12 -12.90 5.78 -11.05
N PRO A 13 -13.41 4.64 -10.53
CA PRO A 13 -12.77 3.97 -9.41
C PRO A 13 -11.39 3.41 -9.78
N VAL A 14 -11.17 2.99 -11.03
CA VAL A 14 -9.86 2.46 -11.46
C VAL A 14 -8.83 3.58 -11.45
N LYS A 15 -9.19 4.77 -11.95
CA LYS A 15 -8.33 5.95 -11.91
C LYS A 15 -8.02 6.41 -10.49
N ASN A 16 -8.99 6.35 -9.57
CA ASN A 16 -8.73 6.67 -8.16
C ASN A 16 -7.73 5.71 -7.52
N VAL A 17 -7.83 4.42 -7.81
CA VAL A 17 -6.83 3.44 -7.37
C VAL A 17 -5.46 3.75 -7.97
N GLN A 18 -5.39 4.03 -9.27
CA GLN A 18 -4.13 4.40 -9.92
C GLN A 18 -3.48 5.64 -9.30
N ASN A 19 -4.24 6.72 -9.15
CA ASN A 19 -3.75 7.98 -8.58
C ASN A 19 -3.21 7.78 -7.15
N PHE A 20 -3.88 6.96 -6.34
CA PHE A 20 -3.43 6.68 -4.98
C PHE A 20 -2.04 6.03 -4.95
N TRP A 21 -1.81 5.04 -5.82
CA TRP A 21 -0.52 4.34 -5.90
C TRP A 21 0.59 5.17 -6.57
N GLU A 22 0.24 6.13 -7.42
CA GLU A 22 1.21 7.10 -7.96
C GLU A 22 1.58 8.17 -6.93
N GLN A 23 0.64 8.56 -6.07
CA GLN A 23 0.82 9.62 -5.08
C GLN A 23 1.55 9.16 -3.82
N TYR A 24 1.31 7.92 -3.37
CA TYR A 24 1.83 7.42 -2.11
C TYR A 24 2.73 6.18 -2.32
N PRO A 25 4.06 6.32 -2.13
CA PRO A 25 4.97 5.18 -2.07
C PRO A 25 4.56 4.21 -0.96
N LEU A 26 4.80 2.92 -1.15
CA LEU A 26 4.41 1.88 -0.19
C LEU A 26 5.02 2.12 1.21
N SER A 27 6.27 2.58 1.27
CA SER A 27 6.97 2.97 2.49
C SER A 27 6.22 4.07 3.25
N ALA A 28 5.82 5.13 2.55
CA ALA A 28 5.02 6.21 3.13
C ALA A 28 3.62 5.75 3.58
N ILE A 29 2.97 4.86 2.82
CA ILE A 29 1.68 4.27 3.20
C ILE A 29 1.80 3.54 4.54
N GLN A 30 2.85 2.74 4.72
CA GLN A 30 3.11 2.03 5.97
C GLN A 30 3.25 3.01 7.14
N ASP A 31 4.08 4.04 6.98
CA ASP A 31 4.31 5.04 8.03
C ASP A 31 3.03 5.79 8.40
N TYR A 32 2.22 6.20 7.42
CA TYR A 32 0.95 6.87 7.68
C TYR A 32 -0.08 5.96 8.34
N ILE A 33 -0.16 4.68 7.95
CA ILE A 33 -1.04 3.71 8.60
C ILE A 33 -0.64 3.52 10.06
N VAL A 34 0.67 3.39 10.34
CA VAL A 34 1.18 3.29 11.71
C VAL A 34 0.84 4.55 12.50
N ALA A 35 1.03 5.74 11.93
CA ALA A 35 0.71 7.01 12.58
C ALA A 35 -0.80 7.22 12.85
N LEU A 36 -1.67 6.55 12.09
CA LEU A 36 -3.12 6.55 12.32
C LEU A 36 -3.56 5.62 13.47
N GLN A 37 -2.68 4.76 13.99
CA GLN A 37 -3.04 3.84 15.06
C GLN A 37 -3.21 4.57 16.41
N PRO A 38 -4.25 4.27 17.19
CA PRO A 38 -4.51 4.96 18.46
C PRO A 38 -3.36 4.88 19.48
N GLU A 39 -2.62 3.77 19.47
CA GLU A 39 -1.53 3.46 20.42
C GLU A 39 -0.21 4.18 20.10
N THR A 40 -0.02 4.59 18.85
CA THR A 40 1.17 5.32 18.36
C THR A 40 0.89 6.80 18.24
N SER A 41 -0.40 7.18 18.21
CA SER A 41 -0.82 8.55 18.05
C SER A 41 -0.81 9.31 19.37
N ASP A 42 0.15 10.22 19.52
CA ASP A 42 -0.02 11.31 20.48
C ASP A 42 -1.23 12.14 20.05
N LYS A 43 -2.33 12.03 20.79
CA LYS A 43 -3.63 12.65 20.43
C LYS A 43 -3.55 14.18 20.24
N GLU A 44 -2.53 14.82 20.81
CA GLU A 44 -2.23 16.25 20.58
C GLU A 44 -1.55 16.50 19.22
N ASN A 45 -0.67 15.59 18.76
CA ASN A 45 0.01 15.69 17.46
C ASN A 45 -0.90 15.35 16.27
N LEU A 46 -1.96 14.58 16.49
CA LEU A 46 -3.00 14.27 15.49
C LEU A 46 -3.88 15.49 15.18
N LYS A 47 -4.18 16.32 16.19
CA LYS A 47 -5.00 17.54 16.08
C LYS A 47 -4.18 18.66 15.44
N GLY A 48 -3.97 18.58 14.13
CA GLY A 48 -3.26 19.60 13.37
C GLY A 48 -2.37 19.05 12.26
N ASN A 49 -2.17 17.73 12.21
CA ASN A 49 -1.44 17.11 11.12
C ASN A 49 -2.33 17.02 9.87
N SER A 50 -2.35 18.11 9.09
CA SER A 50 -3.13 18.22 7.85
C SER A 50 -2.80 17.10 6.86
N GLN A 51 -1.56 16.63 6.84
CA GLN A 51 -1.09 15.55 5.98
C GLN A 51 -1.69 14.19 6.36
N LEU A 52 -1.78 13.88 7.65
CA LEU A 52 -2.45 12.66 8.12
C LEU A 52 -3.96 12.71 7.85
N SER A 53 -4.58 13.87 8.04
CA SER A 53 -6.00 14.07 7.72
C SER A 53 -6.26 13.89 6.23
N GLU A 54 -5.44 14.49 5.37
CA GLU A 54 -5.53 14.33 3.91
C GLU A 54 -5.34 12.88 3.50
N PHE A 55 -4.30 12.22 4.00
CA PHE A 55 -4.06 10.79 3.74
C PHE A 55 -5.25 9.92 4.16
N SER A 56 -5.89 10.20 5.31
CA SER A 56 -7.05 9.42 5.76
C SER A 56 -8.26 9.53 4.81
N VAL A 57 -8.43 10.69 4.18
CA VAL A 57 -9.48 10.93 3.17
C VAL A 57 -9.15 10.19 1.86
N GLU A 58 -7.89 10.26 1.41
CA GLU A 58 -7.43 9.52 0.23
C GLU A 58 -7.50 8.00 0.44
N LEU A 59 -7.16 7.53 1.64
CA LEU A 59 -7.28 6.11 2.02
C LEU A 59 -8.73 5.65 1.99
N LEU A 60 -9.66 6.44 2.50
CA LEU A 60 -11.09 6.12 2.41
C LEU A 60 -11.57 6.09 0.96
N ARG A 61 -11.12 7.04 0.12
CA ARG A 61 -11.45 7.09 -1.31
C ARG A 61 -10.99 5.85 -2.05
N VAL A 62 -9.75 5.42 -1.82
CA VAL A 62 -9.22 4.23 -2.50
C VAL A 62 -9.90 2.93 -2.01
N LEU A 63 -10.25 2.82 -0.73
CA LEU A 63 -11.01 1.68 -0.21
C LEU A 63 -12.40 1.56 -0.84
N ILE A 64 -13.10 2.69 -0.97
CA ILE A 64 -14.39 2.75 -1.67
C ILE A 64 -14.22 2.37 -3.14
N ALA A 65 -13.18 2.87 -3.81
CA ALA A 65 -12.90 2.54 -5.20
C ALA A 65 -12.62 1.04 -5.40
N TYR A 66 -11.82 0.42 -4.54
CA TYR A 66 -11.58 -1.03 -4.55
C TYR A 66 -12.88 -1.82 -4.36
N PHE A 67 -13.72 -1.42 -3.40
CA PHE A 67 -15.01 -2.05 -3.18
C PHE A 67 -15.91 -1.95 -4.41
N MET A 68 -15.98 -0.77 -5.05
CA MET A 68 -16.77 -0.58 -6.26
C MET A 68 -16.27 -1.42 -7.42
N ILE A 69 -14.95 -1.47 -7.65
CA ILE A 69 -14.35 -2.31 -8.69
C ILE A 69 -14.72 -3.77 -8.47
N HIS A 70 -14.60 -4.26 -7.25
CA HIS A 70 -14.95 -5.64 -6.92
C HIS A 70 -16.43 -5.92 -7.20
N MET A 71 -17.33 -5.04 -6.76
CA MET A 71 -18.78 -5.19 -6.96
C MET A 71 -19.22 -5.08 -8.43
N THR A 72 -18.50 -4.29 -9.23
CA THR A 72 -18.80 -4.06 -10.65
C THR A 72 -17.98 -4.92 -11.61
N GLN A 73 -17.11 -5.78 -11.07
CA GLN A 73 -16.21 -6.65 -11.83
C GLN A 73 -15.35 -5.90 -12.85
N LEU A 74 -14.93 -4.67 -12.51
CA LEU A 74 -14.02 -3.89 -13.34
C LEU A 74 -12.60 -4.46 -13.27
N ASP A 75 -11.84 -4.30 -14.35
CA ASP A 75 -10.47 -4.80 -14.44
C ASP A 75 -9.47 -3.82 -13.80
N LEU A 76 -8.68 -4.33 -12.85
CA LEU A 76 -7.58 -3.64 -12.18
C LEU A 76 -6.22 -3.89 -12.86
N GLY A 77 -6.14 -4.75 -13.88
CA GLY A 77 -4.90 -5.28 -14.44
C GLY A 77 -3.91 -4.23 -14.99
N LYS A 78 -4.33 -2.96 -15.14
CA LYS A 78 -3.46 -1.85 -15.54
C LYS A 78 -2.93 -1.00 -14.39
N VAL A 79 -3.46 -1.18 -13.18
CA VAL A 79 -2.96 -0.47 -11.99
C VAL A 79 -1.62 -1.08 -11.61
N SER A 80 -0.57 -0.28 -11.79
CA SER A 80 0.78 -0.64 -11.37
C SER A 80 0.99 -0.17 -9.95
N ILE A 81 1.07 -1.10 -9.01
CA ILE A 81 1.54 -0.80 -7.66
C ILE A 81 3.05 -0.67 -7.77
N SER A 82 3.58 0.53 -7.55
CA SER A 82 5.02 0.72 -7.44
C SER A 82 5.45 0.11 -6.10
N LEU A 83 5.67 -1.20 -6.12
CA LEU A 83 6.43 -1.87 -5.09
C LEU A 83 7.81 -1.23 -5.18
N GLU A 84 8.13 -0.33 -4.26
CA GLU A 84 9.51 -0.14 -3.83
C GLU A 84 9.96 -1.48 -3.27
N VAL A 85 10.25 -2.41 -4.18
CA VAL A 85 10.96 -3.62 -3.90
C VAL A 85 12.27 -3.11 -3.36
N ASN A 86 12.44 -3.19 -2.04
CA ASN A 86 13.74 -2.99 -1.42
C ASN A 86 14.63 -4.11 -2.00
N LYS A 87 15.30 -3.79 -3.11
CA LYS A 87 16.17 -4.71 -3.84
C LYS A 87 17.24 -5.24 -2.90
N GLU A 88 17.72 -4.41 -1.98
CA GLU A 88 18.64 -4.81 -0.92
C GLU A 88 18.07 -5.93 -0.03
N THR A 89 16.81 -5.80 0.41
CA THR A 89 16.14 -6.85 1.20
C THR A 89 15.94 -8.14 0.40
N ILE A 90 15.55 -8.02 -0.88
CA ILE A 90 15.37 -9.18 -1.76
C ILE A 90 16.71 -9.86 -2.05
N ASP A 91 17.73 -9.09 -2.39
CA ASP A 91 19.07 -9.60 -2.69
C ASP A 91 19.71 -10.23 -1.46
N THR A 92 19.51 -9.64 -0.27
CA THR A 92 19.95 -10.21 1.01
C THR A 92 19.21 -11.50 1.31
N SER A 93 17.89 -11.53 1.17
CA SER A 93 17.07 -12.73 1.36
C SER A 93 17.48 -13.85 0.40
N LYS A 94 17.73 -13.50 -0.87
CA LYS A 94 18.23 -14.42 -1.89
C LYS A 94 19.63 -14.95 -1.55
N ALA A 95 20.55 -14.09 -1.15
CA ALA A 95 21.91 -14.49 -0.75
C ALA A 95 21.90 -15.45 0.45
N ILE A 96 21.03 -15.20 1.43
CA ILE A 96 20.83 -16.08 2.59
C ILE A 96 20.25 -17.43 2.13
N SER A 97 19.23 -17.41 1.28
CA SER A 97 18.60 -18.63 0.76
C SER A 97 19.60 -19.48 -0.05
N ASP A 98 20.36 -18.85 -0.94
CA ASP A 98 21.39 -19.49 -1.76
C ASP A 98 22.52 -20.09 -0.89
N PHE A 99 22.91 -19.40 0.19
CA PHE A 99 23.87 -19.91 1.16
C PHE A 99 23.37 -21.19 1.84
N PHE A 100 22.15 -21.19 2.39
CA PHE A 100 21.62 -22.36 3.08
C PHE A 100 21.37 -23.52 2.12
N ASN A 101 20.88 -23.25 0.90
CA ASN A 101 20.72 -24.27 -0.13
C ASN A 101 22.06 -24.90 -0.51
N ARG A 102 23.13 -24.10 -0.64
CA ARG A 102 24.49 -24.59 -0.88
C ARG A 102 24.99 -25.45 0.27
N VAL A 103 24.83 -25.01 1.52
CA VAL A 103 25.31 -25.75 2.70
C VAL A 103 24.54 -27.06 2.89
N SER A 104 23.23 -27.06 2.66
CA SER A 104 22.39 -28.27 2.72
C SER A 104 22.70 -29.28 1.60
N SER A 105 23.06 -28.80 0.41
CA SER A 105 23.45 -29.68 -0.71
C SER A 105 24.92 -30.12 -0.66
N SER A 106 25.79 -29.38 0.03
CA SER A 106 27.20 -29.73 0.26
C SER A 106 27.43 -30.58 1.51
N ASN A 107 26.38 -30.96 2.24
CA ASN A 107 26.46 -31.88 3.37
C ASN A 107 25.91 -33.26 2.98
N PRO A 108 26.69 -34.11 2.28
CA PRO A 108 26.42 -35.54 2.30
C PRO A 108 26.78 -36.00 3.71
N ASN A 109 25.80 -36.12 4.61
CA ASN A 109 26.06 -36.81 5.86
C ASN A 109 26.58 -38.23 5.52
N PRO A 110 27.67 -38.69 6.15
CA PRO A 110 28.13 -40.08 6.06
C PRO A 110 27.15 -41.07 6.69
#